data_AF-A0A6A5EAA2-F1
#
_entry.id   AF-A0A6A5EAA2-F1
#
_cell.length_a   1.000
_cell.length_b   1.000
_cell.length_c   1.000
_cell.angle_alpha   90.00
_cell.angle_beta   90.00
_cell.angle_gamma   90.00
#
_symmetry.space_group_name_H-M   'P 1'
#
loop_
_entity.id
_entity.type
_entity.pdbx_description
1 polymer ?
#
loop_
_entity_poly.entity_id
_entity_poly.type
_entity_poly.pdbx_seq_one_letter_code
_entity_poly.pdbx_strand_id
1 'polypeptide(L)'
;MSCHDDECSDDHGLAGQSKLESFLFSCELSSKVPFYTFQGDEEEDLEHFLELRTVCLGEGAKEESNVVEVTAMNHQGKTISVPIANLHISCLPMVSLGEFELKAPVTIRLKAGTGPVTVSGLHLIASQVEESDFSDEDDEDDEDDEEEEEITPIKPAKKKQKQ
;
A
#
# COMPACT_ATOMS: atom_id res chain seq x y z
N MET A 1 28.63 -8.52 -35.57
CA MET A 1 28.38 -9.53 -34.53
C MET A 1 27.21 -9.00 -33.73
N SER A 2 26.01 -9.51 -34.02
CA SER A 2 24.79 -9.19 -33.28
C SER A 2 24.78 -9.98 -31.97
N CYS A 3 24.82 -9.27 -30.84
CA CYS A 3 24.37 -9.85 -29.59
C CYS A 3 22.91 -10.29 -29.78
N HIS A 4 22.63 -11.54 -29.44
CA HIS A 4 21.27 -12.05 -29.37
C HIS A 4 20.68 -11.60 -28.04
N ASP A 5 19.42 -11.22 -28.04
CA ASP A 5 18.65 -11.06 -26.82
C ASP A 5 18.24 -12.47 -26.35
N ASP A 6 18.82 -12.92 -25.24
CA ASP A 6 18.35 -14.13 -24.54
C ASP A 6 17.07 -13.76 -23.77
N GLU A 7 15.91 -14.19 -24.28
CA GLU A 7 14.66 -14.16 -23.52
C GLU A 7 14.76 -15.11 -22.33
N CYS A 8 15.05 -14.56 -21.15
CA CYS A 8 14.92 -15.31 -19.90
C CYS A 8 13.44 -15.40 -19.54
N SER A 9 12.78 -16.46 -20.01
CA SER A 9 11.42 -16.81 -19.63
C SER A 9 11.42 -17.32 -18.18
N ASP A 10 11.24 -16.40 -17.22
CA ASP A 10 11.03 -16.76 -15.82
C ASP A 10 9.61 -17.35 -15.66
N ASP A 11 9.50 -18.65 -15.93
CA ASP A 11 8.41 -19.51 -15.46
C ASP A 11 8.45 -19.55 -13.94
N HIS A 12 7.71 -18.63 -13.33
CA HIS A 12 7.43 -18.60 -11.90
C HIS A 12 5.93 -18.71 -11.72
N GLY A 13 5.50 -19.90 -11.31
CA GLY A 13 4.09 -20.25 -11.18
C GLY A 13 3.29 -19.21 -10.41
N LEU A 14 2.05 -18.98 -10.86
CA LEU A 14 1.14 -17.97 -10.37
C LEU A 14 0.85 -18.16 -8.87
N ALA A 15 1.64 -17.50 -8.04
CA ALA A 15 1.26 -17.23 -6.66
C ALA A 15 0.13 -16.20 -6.71
N GLY A 16 -1.05 -16.55 -6.19
CA GLY A 16 -2.24 -15.70 -6.23
C GLY A 16 -1.92 -14.26 -5.80
N GLN A 17 -2.36 -13.30 -6.61
CA GLN A 17 -2.05 -11.89 -6.37
C GLN A 17 -2.63 -11.47 -5.02
N SER A 18 -1.81 -10.86 -4.16
CA SER A 18 -2.32 -10.28 -2.91
C SER A 18 -2.85 -8.87 -3.17
N LYS A 19 -4.11 -8.63 -2.82
CA LYS A 19 -4.70 -7.29 -2.83
C LYS A 19 -4.34 -6.60 -1.52
N LEU A 20 -3.81 -5.38 -1.62
CA LEU A 20 -3.48 -4.55 -0.46
C LEU A 20 -4.41 -3.33 -0.41
N GLU A 21 -5.25 -3.26 0.62
CA GLU A 21 -6.13 -2.11 0.85
C GLU A 21 -5.50 -1.17 1.89
N SER A 22 -5.59 0.15 1.66
CA SER A 22 -4.95 1.16 2.50
C SER A 22 -5.94 2.16 3.09
N PHE A 23 -5.89 2.32 4.41
CA PHE A 23 -6.75 3.19 5.19
C PHE A 23 -5.91 4.19 5.98
N LEU A 24 -6.44 5.38 6.25
CA LEU A 24 -5.71 6.39 7.03
C LEU A 24 -5.64 6.00 8.51
N PHE A 25 -4.44 5.99 9.07
CA PHE A 25 -4.20 5.78 10.49
C PHE A 25 -3.70 7.06 11.19
N SER A 26 -4.17 7.31 12.41
CA SER A 26 -3.62 8.33 13.30
C SER A 26 -3.92 8.02 14.77
N CYS A 27 -2.98 8.33 15.67
CA CYS A 27 -3.22 8.37 17.11
C CYS A 27 -2.53 9.60 17.75
N GLU A 28 -3.11 10.12 18.82
CA GLU A 28 -2.48 11.14 19.68
C GLU A 28 -2.00 10.51 20.99
N LEU A 29 -0.78 10.84 21.39
CA LEU A 29 -0.16 10.42 22.63
C LEU A 29 0.13 11.63 23.53
N SER A 30 -0.19 11.52 24.81
CA SER A 30 0.02 12.57 25.81
C SER A 30 0.28 11.98 27.19
N SER A 31 0.64 12.81 28.17
CA SER A 31 0.74 12.37 29.57
C SER A 31 -0.55 11.79 30.16
N LYS A 32 -1.72 12.05 29.54
CA LYS A 32 -3.02 11.48 29.93
C LYS A 32 -3.32 10.15 29.24
N VAL A 33 -2.91 10.02 27.98
CA VAL A 33 -3.07 8.82 27.14
C VAL A 33 -1.68 8.49 26.56
N PRO A 34 -0.80 7.82 27.33
CA PRO A 34 0.61 7.71 26.96
C PRO A 34 0.91 6.57 25.98
N PHE A 35 -0.08 5.74 25.63
CA PHE A 35 0.08 4.69 24.63
C PHE A 35 -1.21 4.45 23.83
N TYR A 36 -1.03 3.91 22.64
CA TYR A 36 -2.08 3.39 21.78
C TYR A 36 -1.63 2.01 21.27
N THR A 37 -2.52 1.02 21.26
CA THR A 37 -2.26 -0.31 20.70
C THR A 37 -3.13 -0.53 19.49
N PHE A 38 -2.50 -0.72 18.34
CA PHE A 38 -3.12 -1.20 17.11
C PHE A 38 -3.17 -2.74 17.14
N GLN A 39 -4.34 -3.29 16.85
CA GLN A 39 -4.58 -4.72 16.69
C GLN A 39 -5.21 -4.93 15.29
N GLY A 40 -4.95 -6.09 14.69
CA GLY A 40 -5.74 -6.54 13.54
C GLY A 40 -7.12 -6.99 13.98
N ASP A 41 -7.99 -7.32 13.03
CA ASP A 41 -9.18 -8.08 13.37
C ASP A 41 -8.79 -9.52 13.75
N GLU A 42 -9.57 -10.15 14.63
CA GLU A 42 -9.42 -11.56 15.00
C GLU A 42 -10.53 -12.43 14.37
N GLU A 43 -11.56 -11.81 13.77
CA GLU A 43 -12.69 -12.52 13.13
C GLU A 43 -12.45 -12.81 11.62
N GLU A 44 -11.51 -12.09 10.99
CA GLU A 44 -11.12 -12.29 9.58
C GLU A 44 -9.66 -12.81 9.52
N ASP A 45 -9.40 -13.88 8.75
CA ASP A 45 -8.06 -14.47 8.54
C ASP A 45 -7.17 -13.61 7.61
N LEU A 46 -7.15 -12.29 7.81
CA LEU A 46 -6.41 -11.30 7.02
C LEU A 46 -5.15 -10.81 7.74
N GLU A 47 -4.14 -10.38 6.98
CA GLU A 47 -2.92 -9.80 7.56
C GLU A 47 -3.02 -8.28 7.67
N HIS A 48 -2.98 -7.78 8.91
CA HIS A 48 -3.01 -6.35 9.21
C HIS A 48 -1.59 -5.80 9.47
N PHE A 49 -1.24 -4.72 8.78
CA PHE A 49 0.01 -3.99 8.95
C PHE A 49 -0.26 -2.51 9.27
N LEU A 50 0.69 -1.91 9.99
CA LEU A 50 0.68 -0.51 10.38
C LEU A 50 1.93 0.17 9.83
N GLU A 51 1.74 1.04 8.84
CA GLU A 51 2.81 1.81 8.20
C GLU A 51 2.89 3.20 8.82
N LEU A 52 3.87 3.46 9.68
CA LEU A 52 4.05 4.75 10.35
C LEU A 52 4.80 5.73 9.44
N ARG A 53 4.18 6.86 9.10
CA ARG A 53 4.74 7.87 8.18
C ARG A 53 5.33 9.07 8.89
N THR A 54 4.61 9.68 9.82
CA THR A 54 5.09 10.89 10.51
C THR A 54 4.78 10.87 12.01
N VAL A 55 5.63 11.58 12.75
CA VAL A 55 5.45 11.90 14.17
C VAL A 55 5.57 13.42 14.30
N CYS A 56 4.60 14.06 14.93
CA CYS A 56 4.49 15.52 15.02
C CYS A 56 4.16 15.95 16.45
N LEU A 57 4.80 17.01 16.94
CA LEU A 57 4.32 17.71 18.13
C LEU A 57 3.00 18.44 17.79
N GLY A 58 1.98 18.23 18.62
CA GLY A 58 0.69 18.92 18.50
C GLY A 58 0.70 20.31 19.12
N GLU A 59 -0.39 21.04 18.93
CA GLU A 59 -0.57 22.37 19.54
C GLU A 59 -0.55 22.28 21.08
N GLY A 60 0.11 23.25 21.73
CA GLY A 60 0.25 23.27 23.19
C GLY A 60 1.31 22.31 23.76
N ALA A 61 2.04 21.58 22.91
CA ALA A 61 3.21 20.83 23.34
C ALA A 61 4.26 21.74 24.00
N LYS A 62 4.83 21.29 25.12
CA LYS A 62 5.82 22.08 25.87
C LYS A 62 7.19 22.04 25.21
N GLU A 63 8.04 23.00 25.58
CA GLU A 63 9.47 22.95 25.28
C GLU A 63 10.17 21.90 26.15
N GLU A 64 10.06 20.65 25.72
CA GLU A 64 10.69 19.47 26.32
C GLU A 64 10.93 18.38 25.26
N SER A 65 11.80 17.42 25.56
CA SER A 65 12.04 16.26 24.68
C SER A 65 10.89 15.25 24.81
N ASN A 66 10.23 14.98 23.68
CA ASN A 66 9.15 14.00 23.58
C ASN A 66 9.64 12.77 22.83
N VAL A 67 9.73 11.62 23.51
CA VAL A 67 10.29 10.38 22.92
C VAL A 67 9.17 9.40 22.62
N VAL A 68 9.01 9.03 21.34
CA VAL A 68 8.05 8.02 20.90
C VAL A 68 8.77 6.69 20.70
N GLU A 69 8.19 5.63 21.24
CA GLU A 69 8.69 4.27 21.21
C GLU A 69 7.62 3.34 20.66
N VAL A 70 8.02 2.37 19.84
CA VAL A 70 7.11 1.33 19.32
C VAL A 70 7.49 -0.02 19.89
N THR A 71 6.48 -0.79 20.26
CA THR A 71 6.60 -2.15 20.77
C THR A 71 5.91 -3.11 19.82
N ALA A 72 6.68 -4.04 19.25
CA ALA A 72 6.24 -5.00 18.24
C ALA A 72 7.02 -6.32 18.36
N MET A 73 6.61 -7.35 17.61
CA MET A 73 7.30 -8.64 17.55
C MET A 73 8.55 -8.57 16.66
N ASN A 74 9.64 -9.23 17.06
CA ASN A 74 10.84 -9.39 16.23
C ASN A 74 10.89 -10.76 15.53
N HIS A 75 11.90 -10.97 14.69
CA HIS A 75 12.13 -12.23 13.95
C HIS A 75 12.30 -13.51 14.80
N GLN A 76 12.33 -13.41 16.14
CA GLN A 76 12.45 -14.52 17.08
C GLN A 76 11.13 -14.79 17.82
N GLY A 77 10.03 -14.16 17.39
CA GLY A 77 8.74 -14.22 18.09
C GLY A 77 8.69 -13.40 19.38
N LYS A 78 9.72 -12.58 19.68
CA LYS A 78 9.82 -11.84 20.94
C LYS A 78 9.35 -10.40 20.76
N THR A 79 8.43 -9.96 21.61
CA THR A 79 8.06 -8.55 21.74
C THR A 79 9.24 -7.72 22.26
N ILE A 80 9.60 -6.67 21.53
CA ILE A 80 10.66 -5.69 21.88
C ILE A 80 10.14 -4.26 21.73
N SER A 81 10.73 -3.32 22.46
CA SER A 81 10.41 -1.88 22.39
C SER A 81 11.61 -1.09 21.85
N VAL A 82 11.38 -0.24 20.84
CA VAL A 82 12.43 0.53 20.14
C VAL A 82 12.01 2.00 20.02
N PRO A 83 12.84 2.98 20.44
CA PRO A 83 12.54 4.40 20.24
C PRO A 83 12.66 4.75 18.76
N ILE A 84 11.59 5.33 18.18
CA ILE A 84 11.50 5.67 16.76
C ILE A 84 11.66 7.17 16.48
N ALA A 85 11.35 8.03 17.47
CA ALA A 85 11.47 9.48 17.33
C ALA A 85 11.78 10.15 18.67
N ASN A 86 12.51 11.26 18.61
CA ASN A 86 12.70 12.19 19.73
C ASN A 86 12.48 13.61 19.21
N LEU A 87 11.42 14.27 19.67
CA LEU A 87 10.94 15.54 19.16
C LEU A 87 11.16 16.66 20.17
N HIS A 88 11.46 17.86 19.67
CA HIS A 88 11.62 19.06 20.49
C HIS A 88 11.17 20.29 19.70
N ILE A 89 10.29 21.12 20.27
CA ILE A 89 9.61 22.19 19.53
C ILE A 89 10.56 23.20 18.85
N SER A 90 11.69 23.51 19.49
CA SER A 90 12.70 24.45 18.99
C SER A 90 13.81 23.83 18.12
N CYS A 91 13.79 22.51 17.87
CA CYS A 91 14.85 21.82 17.09
C CYS A 91 14.32 20.83 16.05
N LEU A 92 13.36 19.99 16.42
CA LEU A 92 12.81 18.92 15.59
C LEU A 92 11.33 18.67 15.98
N PRO A 93 10.38 19.52 15.54
CA PRO A 93 8.97 19.41 15.89
C PRO A 93 8.22 18.32 15.11
N MET A 94 8.83 17.78 14.05
CA MET A 94 8.30 16.73 13.19
C MET A 94 9.42 15.77 12.80
N VAL A 95 9.12 14.48 12.71
CA VAL A 95 9.95 13.43 12.12
C VAL A 95 9.13 12.70 11.05
N SER A 96 9.70 12.51 9.86
CA SER A 96 9.17 11.57 8.87
C SER A 96 9.94 10.26 8.98
N LEU A 97 9.22 9.14 8.97
CA LEU A 97 9.76 7.78 9.13
C LEU A 97 9.84 7.02 7.79
N GLY A 98 9.23 7.56 6.73
CA GLY A 98 9.07 6.85 5.45
C GLY A 98 7.99 5.78 5.56
N GLU A 99 8.27 4.61 4.99
CA GLU A 99 7.39 3.43 5.00
C GLU A 99 7.80 2.51 6.17
N PHE A 100 7.63 2.98 7.41
CA PHE A 100 7.95 2.17 8.60
C PHE A 100 6.80 1.20 8.88
N GLU A 101 6.77 0.09 8.15
CA GLU A 101 5.76 -0.95 8.27
C GLU A 101 6.02 -1.92 9.43
N LEU A 102 4.94 -2.28 10.14
CA LEU A 102 4.94 -3.25 11.22
C LEU A 102 3.67 -4.12 11.18
N LYS A 103 3.84 -5.44 11.19
CA LYS A 103 2.71 -6.39 11.36
C LYS A 103 2.08 -6.25 12.74
N ALA A 104 0.75 -6.30 12.80
CA ALA A 104 -0.01 -6.28 14.05
C ALA A 104 0.31 -7.47 14.98
N PRO A 105 0.19 -7.33 16.32
CA PRO A 105 -0.17 -6.13 17.06
C PRO A 105 1.02 -5.17 17.31
N VAL A 106 0.74 -3.87 17.35
CA VAL A 106 1.75 -2.80 17.51
C VAL A 106 1.32 -1.83 18.61
N THR A 107 2.15 -1.59 19.62
CA THR A 107 1.90 -0.57 20.65
C THR A 107 2.84 0.62 20.48
N ILE A 108 2.28 1.80 20.26
CA ILE A 108 3.00 3.08 20.17
C ILE A 108 2.88 3.78 21.53
N ARG A 109 4.00 4.29 22.08
CA ARG A 109 4.08 4.87 23.43
C ARG A 109 4.90 6.16 23.47
N LEU A 110 4.36 7.17 24.16
CA LEU A 110 5.12 8.33 24.61
C LEU A 110 5.91 7.95 25.86
N LYS A 111 7.22 7.71 25.69
CA LYS A 111 8.15 7.25 26.72
C LYS A 111 8.65 8.39 27.61
N ALA A 112 8.75 9.59 27.07
CA ALA A 112 9.15 10.81 27.76
C ALA A 112 8.49 12.03 27.12
N GLY A 113 8.39 13.13 27.87
CA GLY A 113 7.62 14.32 27.49
C GLY A 113 6.13 14.19 27.85
N THR A 114 5.38 15.29 27.73
CA THR A 114 3.95 15.35 28.09
C THR A 114 3.01 15.43 26.88
N GLY A 115 3.54 15.58 25.67
CA GLY A 115 2.78 15.73 24.43
C GLY A 115 1.98 17.06 24.38
N PRO A 116 0.96 17.14 23.51
CA PRO A 116 0.49 16.09 22.61
C PRO A 116 1.50 15.75 21.50
N VAL A 117 1.55 14.48 21.10
CA VAL A 117 2.32 13.99 19.95
C VAL A 117 1.39 13.17 19.07
N THR A 118 1.20 13.59 17.82
CA THR A 118 0.43 12.84 16.84
C THR A 118 1.37 11.92 16.08
N VAL A 119 0.96 10.66 15.89
CA VAL A 119 1.61 9.70 14.98
C VAL A 119 0.61 9.35 13.91
N SER A 120 0.96 9.52 12.64
CA SER A 120 0.09 9.19 11.50
C SER A 120 0.77 8.30 10.47
N GLY A 121 -0.06 7.64 9.67
CA GLY A 121 0.38 6.55 8.81
C GLY A 121 -0.76 5.94 8.02
N LEU A 122 -0.56 4.70 7.57
CA LEU A 122 -1.58 3.86 6.96
C LEU A 122 -1.81 2.60 7.79
N HIS A 123 -3.06 2.15 7.83
CA HIS A 123 -3.42 0.77 8.14
C HIS A 123 -3.56 0.06 6.79
N LEU A 124 -2.77 -0.99 6.60
CA LEU A 124 -2.79 -1.82 5.41
C LEU A 124 -3.43 -3.18 5.75
N ILE A 125 -4.34 -3.64 4.90
CA ILE A 125 -4.96 -4.98 4.98
C ILE A 125 -4.56 -5.75 3.74
N ALA A 126 -3.92 -6.90 3.92
CA ALA A 126 -3.59 -7.81 2.84
C ALA A 126 -4.60 -8.96 2.78
N SER A 127 -5.26 -9.12 1.63
CA SER A 127 -6.11 -10.26 1.30
C SER A 127 -5.53 -11.03 0.11
N GLN A 128 -5.78 -12.35 0.09
CA GLN A 128 -5.46 -13.18 -1.08
C GLN A 128 -6.60 -13.00 -2.09
N VAL A 129 -6.27 -12.72 -3.35
CA VAL A 129 -7.27 -12.75 -4.43
C VAL A 129 -7.48 -14.21 -4.80
N GLU A 130 -8.64 -14.76 -4.43
CA GLU A 130 -9.15 -16.00 -5.00
C GLU A 130 -9.30 -15.81 -6.52
N GLU A 131 -8.80 -16.74 -7.33
CA GLU A 131 -8.71 -16.60 -8.80
C GLU A 131 -10.07 -16.43 -9.51
N SER A 132 -11.19 -16.59 -8.79
CA SER A 132 -12.55 -16.50 -9.30
C SER A 132 -13.03 -15.10 -9.73
N ASP A 133 -12.34 -14.02 -9.34
CA ASP A 133 -12.68 -12.65 -9.80
C ASP A 133 -12.12 -12.34 -11.22
N PHE A 134 -11.35 -13.27 -11.81
CA PHE A 134 -10.89 -13.21 -13.21
C PHE A 134 -11.71 -14.16 -14.10
N SER A 135 -13.03 -14.01 -14.09
CA SER A 135 -13.85 -14.52 -15.21
C SER A 135 -13.74 -13.54 -16.37
N ASP A 136 -12.73 -13.72 -17.22
CA ASP A 136 -12.66 -13.03 -18.52
C ASP A 136 -13.95 -13.30 -19.31
N GLU A 137 -14.68 -12.23 -19.68
CA GLU A 137 -15.81 -12.28 -20.63
C GLU A 137 -15.29 -12.29 -22.08
N ASP A 138 -14.24 -13.07 -22.38
CA ASP A 138 -13.59 -13.14 -23.70
C ASP A 138 -13.34 -14.62 -24.11
N ASP A 139 -14.37 -15.32 -24.61
CA ASP A 139 -14.27 -16.42 -25.59
C ASP A 139 -15.68 -16.82 -26.15
N GLU A 140 -15.72 -17.54 -27.29
CA GLU A 140 -16.88 -17.87 -28.18
C GLU A 140 -17.35 -16.71 -29.09
N ASP A 141 -17.51 -16.78 -30.42
CA ASP A 141 -17.23 -17.73 -31.54
C ASP A 141 -16.90 -16.84 -32.80
N ASP A 142 -16.32 -17.23 -33.95
CA ASP A 142 -15.93 -18.51 -34.59
C ASP A 142 -14.75 -18.22 -35.59
N GLU A 143 -14.14 -19.23 -36.23
CA GLU A 143 -13.14 -19.08 -37.31
C GLU A 143 -13.73 -19.28 -38.74
N ASP A 144 -13.01 -18.78 -39.75
CA ASP A 144 -12.98 -19.16 -41.19
C ASP A 144 -14.26 -19.37 -42.03
N ASP A 145 -14.28 -18.69 -43.20
CA ASP A 145 -14.68 -19.31 -44.47
C ASP A 145 -14.03 -18.56 -45.66
N GLU A 146 -12.99 -19.16 -46.26
CA GLU A 146 -12.35 -18.69 -47.51
C GLU A 146 -13.03 -19.31 -48.74
N GLU A 147 -13.66 -18.53 -49.63
CA GLU A 147 -13.88 -18.94 -51.03
C GLU A 147 -13.56 -17.80 -52.03
N GLU A 148 -12.91 -18.17 -53.14
CA GLU A 148 -12.30 -17.28 -54.13
C GLU A 148 -13.25 -16.72 -55.22
N GLU A 149 -12.86 -15.56 -55.76
CA GLU A 149 -13.12 -14.98 -57.10
C GLU A 149 -14.49 -15.15 -57.81
N GLU A 150 -15.15 -14.00 -58.11
CA GLU A 150 -15.28 -13.59 -59.53
C GLU A 150 -15.48 -12.06 -59.71
N ILE A 151 -14.83 -11.51 -60.75
CA ILE A 151 -14.78 -10.06 -61.05
C ILE A 151 -15.86 -9.60 -62.05
N THR A 152 -16.58 -8.51 -61.74
CA THR A 152 -17.20 -7.66 -62.80
C THR A 152 -17.07 -6.15 -62.52
N PRO A 153 -16.55 -5.33 -63.46
CA PRO A 153 -16.34 -3.89 -63.23
C PRO A 153 -17.31 -2.97 -64.01
N ILE A 154 -18.05 -2.06 -63.35
CA ILE A 154 -18.66 -0.86 -64.00
C ILE A 154 -18.63 0.41 -63.10
N LYS A 155 -17.73 1.34 -63.49
CA LYS A 155 -17.81 2.83 -63.54
C LYS A 155 -18.09 3.70 -62.28
N PRO A 156 -17.36 4.82 -62.10
CA PRO A 156 -17.56 5.78 -61.01
C PRO A 156 -18.70 6.80 -61.27
N ALA A 157 -19.44 7.14 -60.21
CA ALA A 157 -20.41 8.23 -60.21
C ALA A 157 -19.77 9.61 -59.90
N LYS A 158 -20.26 10.67 -60.56
CA LYS A 158 -19.64 12.01 -60.53
C LYS A 158 -19.93 12.77 -59.23
N LYS A 159 -18.88 13.38 -58.64
CA LYS A 159 -19.02 14.55 -57.75
C LYS A 159 -19.82 15.65 -58.47
N LYS A 160 -20.83 16.22 -57.82
CA LYS A 160 -21.35 17.56 -58.15
C LYS A 160 -20.64 18.60 -57.28
N GLN A 161 -20.17 19.67 -57.90
CA GLN A 161 -19.53 20.81 -57.24
C GLN A 161 -20.58 21.73 -56.58
N LYS A 162 -20.11 22.50 -55.58
CA LYS A 162 -20.78 23.70 -55.07
C LYS A 162 -21.02 24.72 -56.19
N GLN A 163 -22.17 25.38 -56.12
CA GLN A 163 -22.28 26.84 -56.16
C GLN A 163 -23.26 27.27 -55.08
#